data_AF-A0A5E4BG50-F1
#
_entry.id   AF-A0A5E4BG50-F1
#
_cell.length_a   1.000
_cell.length_b   1.000
_cell.length_c   1.000
_cell.angle_alpha   90.00
_cell.angle_beta   90.00
_cell.angle_gamma   90.00
#
_symmetry.space_group_name_H-M   'P 1'
#
loop_
_entity.id
_entity.type
_entity.pdbx_description
1 polymer ?
#
loop_
_entity_poly.entity_id
_entity_poly.type
_entity_poly.pdbx_seq_one_letter_code
_entity_poly.pdbx_strand_id
1 'polypeptide(L)'
;MARNVLKYERLLAESPHQAVAETVIQRPRVPHLRTRDTYEELCQTLGSQPIQYQIPSLYCSYETNSSPYLLLQPIRKEIIHLEPYVALYHDFVSDSEAQKIRELAEPWLQRSVVASGEKQLQVEYRISKSAWLKDTVDPMLVTLDHRIAALTGLDVQPPYAEYLQVVNYGIGGHYEPHFDHATSPSSPLYRMKSGNRVATFMIYLSSVEAGGATAFIYANFSVPVVKNAALFWWNLHRSGEGDGDTLHAGCPVLVGDKWVANKWIHEHGQEFRRPCGSNPED
;
A
#
# COMPACT_ATOMS: atom_id res chain seq x y z
N MET A 1 22.49 -4.20 22.24
CA MET A 1 21.14 -4.13 22.84
C MET A 1 21.11 -3.64 24.29
N ALA A 2 22.03 -4.02 25.18
CA ALA A 2 21.97 -3.68 26.61
C ALA A 2 22.09 -2.18 27.01
N ARG A 3 22.75 -1.35 26.19
CA ARG A 3 23.04 0.05 26.57
C ARG A 3 21.82 0.98 26.54
N ASN A 4 20.87 0.71 25.65
CA ASN A 4 19.62 1.49 25.57
C ASN A 4 18.64 1.06 26.65
N VAL A 5 18.59 -0.24 26.97
CA VAL A 5 17.73 -0.79 28.04
C VAL A 5 18.10 -0.17 29.38
N LEU A 6 19.38 -0.21 29.77
CA LEU A 6 19.88 0.41 31.01
C LEU A 6 19.64 1.93 31.09
N LYS A 7 19.65 2.62 29.94
CA LYS A 7 19.35 4.06 29.87
C LYS A 7 17.87 4.32 30.15
N TYR A 8 16.97 3.57 29.52
CA TYR A 8 15.53 3.71 29.75
C TYR A 8 15.11 3.26 31.14
N GLU A 9 15.71 2.21 31.69
CA GLU A 9 15.46 1.77 33.07
C GLU A 9 15.86 2.83 34.09
N ARG A 10 17.00 3.53 33.89
CA ARG A 10 17.38 4.68 34.75
C ARG A 10 16.40 5.84 34.63
N LEU A 11 15.99 6.19 33.41
CA LEU A 11 15.03 7.29 33.18
C LEU A 11 13.67 7.01 33.82
N LEU A 12 13.23 5.74 33.83
CA LEU A 12 12.00 5.32 34.48
C LEU A 12 12.14 5.27 36.01
N ALA A 13 13.33 4.92 36.53
CA ALA A 13 13.61 4.90 37.96
C ALA A 13 13.80 6.30 38.57
N GLU A 14 14.26 7.30 37.79
CA GLU A 14 14.48 8.68 38.25
C GLU A 14 13.19 9.51 38.38
N SER A 15 12.04 9.02 37.89
CA SER A 15 10.76 9.75 37.96
C SER A 15 9.59 8.90 38.51
N PRO A 16 9.61 8.48 39.79
CA PRO A 16 8.57 7.60 40.33
C PRO A 16 7.24 8.32 40.62
N HIS A 17 7.27 9.65 40.77
CA HIS A 17 6.13 10.44 41.29
C HIS A 17 6.05 11.86 40.72
N GLN A 18 6.15 12.02 39.40
CA GLN A 18 5.37 13.10 38.80
C GLN A 18 3.95 12.57 38.65
N ALA A 19 3.02 13.09 39.45
CA ALA A 19 1.61 13.00 39.13
C ALA A 19 1.49 13.47 37.68
N VAL A 20 1.28 12.52 36.77
CA VAL A 20 1.02 12.83 35.38
C VAL A 20 -0.28 13.59 35.43
N ALA A 21 -0.21 14.92 35.47
CA ALA A 21 -1.36 15.76 35.16
C ALA A 21 -1.92 15.13 33.90
N GLU A 22 -3.15 14.58 33.96
CA GLU A 22 -3.73 13.78 32.90
C GLU A 22 -3.34 14.44 31.58
N THR A 23 -2.40 13.83 30.87
CA THR A 23 -1.96 14.38 29.60
C THR A 23 -3.14 14.11 28.72
N VAL A 24 -4.07 15.07 28.68
CA VAL A 24 -5.21 15.02 27.79
C VAL A 24 -4.57 14.99 26.42
N ILE A 25 -4.56 13.80 25.82
CA ILE A 25 -4.04 13.61 24.47
C ILE A 25 -4.98 14.39 23.58
N GLN A 26 -4.62 15.64 23.33
CA GLN A 26 -5.38 16.49 22.45
C GLN A 26 -4.99 16.14 21.02
N ARG A 27 -6.02 15.96 20.20
CA ARG A 27 -5.88 15.81 18.76
C ARG A 27 -5.02 16.98 18.22
N PRO A 28 -3.85 16.71 17.62
CA PRO A 28 -3.01 17.78 17.08
C PRO A 28 -3.79 18.59 16.06
N ARG A 29 -3.70 19.92 16.05
CA ARG A 29 -4.36 20.71 14.99
C ARG A 29 -3.55 20.59 13.70
N VAL A 30 -4.04 19.80 12.76
CA VAL A 30 -3.40 19.56 11.45
C VAL A 30 -4.31 20.13 10.35
N PRO A 31 -4.10 21.39 9.92
CA PRO A 31 -5.05 22.10 9.05
C PRO A 31 -5.04 21.63 7.58
N HIS A 32 -4.07 20.82 7.17
CA HIS A 32 -3.92 20.40 5.76
C HIS A 32 -4.64 19.08 5.43
N LEU A 33 -4.99 18.26 6.42
CA LEU A 33 -5.76 17.03 6.23
C LEU A 33 -7.26 17.33 6.18
N ARG A 34 -7.77 17.64 4.99
CA ARG A 34 -9.21 17.92 4.80
C ARG A 34 -10.11 16.71 5.12
N THR A 35 -9.59 15.50 4.93
CA THR A 35 -10.32 14.24 5.06
C THR A 35 -10.05 13.51 6.37
N ARG A 36 -9.53 14.23 7.36
CA ARG A 36 -9.02 13.63 8.60
C ARG A 36 -10.07 12.87 9.39
N ASP A 37 -11.28 13.43 9.52
CA ASP A 37 -12.35 12.82 10.30
C ASP A 37 -12.74 11.46 9.71
N THR A 38 -12.97 11.39 8.40
CA THR A 38 -13.24 10.15 7.67
C THR A 38 -12.08 9.16 7.77
N TYR A 39 -10.83 9.63 7.60
CA TYR A 39 -9.65 8.78 7.75
C TYR A 39 -9.56 8.14 9.15
N GLU A 40 -9.74 8.93 10.22
CA GLU A 40 -9.68 8.44 11.60
C GLU A 40 -10.84 7.47 11.91
N GLU A 41 -12.05 7.74 11.40
CA GLU A 41 -13.21 6.85 11.50
C GLU A 41 -12.93 5.50 10.82
N LEU A 42 -12.48 5.52 9.56
CA LEU A 42 -12.13 4.30 8.81
C LEU A 42 -11.08 3.46 9.54
N CYS A 43 -10.08 4.09 10.16
CA CYS A 43 -9.06 3.38 10.93
C CYS A 43 -9.54 2.78 12.25
N GLN A 44 -10.70 3.22 12.77
CA GLN A 44 -11.30 2.69 13.99
C GLN A 44 -12.29 1.55 13.71
N THR A 45 -12.69 1.35 12.45
CA THR A 45 -13.71 0.35 12.09
C THR A 45 -13.28 -1.11 12.26
N LEU A 46 -11.99 -1.39 12.54
CA LEU A 46 -11.44 -2.74 12.75
C LEU A 46 -11.82 -3.76 11.64
N GLY A 47 -12.11 -3.30 10.41
CA GLY A 47 -12.56 -4.16 9.31
C GLY A 47 -14.05 -4.54 9.35
N SER A 48 -14.80 -4.13 10.37
CA SER A 48 -16.27 -4.20 10.41
C SER A 48 -16.89 -3.05 9.61
N GLN A 49 -16.80 -3.12 8.29
CA GLN A 49 -17.50 -2.16 7.42
C GLN A 49 -18.92 -2.66 7.09
N PRO A 50 -19.96 -1.82 7.12
CA PRO A 50 -21.36 -2.25 7.02
C PRO A 50 -21.82 -2.66 5.61
N ILE A 51 -21.01 -3.25 4.71
CA ILE A 51 -21.44 -3.35 3.29
C ILE A 51 -21.12 -4.69 2.59
N GLN A 52 -20.28 -5.57 3.15
CA GLN A 52 -19.85 -6.80 2.44
C GLN A 52 -20.97 -7.78 2.04
N TYR A 53 -22.17 -7.70 2.62
CA TYR A 53 -23.24 -8.69 2.40
C TYR A 53 -24.44 -8.21 1.58
N GLN A 54 -24.46 -6.96 1.08
CA GLN A 54 -25.64 -6.42 0.38
C GLN A 54 -25.45 -6.12 -1.11
N ILE A 55 -24.23 -6.25 -1.65
CA ILE A 55 -23.95 -6.04 -3.07
C ILE A 55 -23.77 -7.40 -3.75
N PRO A 56 -24.76 -7.92 -4.51
CA PRO A 56 -24.68 -9.25 -5.13
C PRO A 56 -23.54 -9.41 -6.14
N SER A 57 -22.98 -8.29 -6.62
CA SER A 57 -21.85 -8.25 -7.55
C SER A 57 -20.47 -8.33 -6.88
N LEU A 58 -20.38 -8.31 -5.55
CA LEU A 58 -19.14 -8.65 -4.84
C LEU A 58 -19.11 -10.17 -4.60
N TYR A 59 -18.08 -10.84 -5.13
CA TYR A 59 -17.94 -12.28 -5.03
C TYR A 59 -16.47 -12.70 -4.94
N CYS A 60 -16.26 -13.92 -4.42
CA CYS A 60 -14.98 -14.60 -4.48
C CYS A 60 -14.93 -15.51 -5.70
N SER A 61 -13.79 -15.52 -6.40
CA SER A 61 -13.58 -16.36 -7.57
C SER A 61 -12.13 -16.80 -7.70
N TYR A 62 -11.90 -17.71 -8.65
CA TYR A 62 -10.58 -18.10 -9.11
C TYR A 62 -10.23 -17.28 -10.35
N GLU A 63 -9.22 -16.42 -10.24
CA GLU A 63 -8.73 -15.57 -11.33
C GLU A 63 -7.61 -16.28 -12.09
N THR A 64 -7.77 -16.37 -13.40
CA THR A 64 -6.75 -16.92 -14.30
C THR A 64 -6.22 -15.87 -15.26
N ASN A 65 -6.97 -14.78 -15.48
CA ASN A 65 -6.67 -13.76 -16.48
C ASN A 65 -6.28 -14.35 -17.86
N SER A 66 -6.84 -15.51 -18.21
CA SER A 66 -6.50 -16.30 -19.41
C SER A 66 -5.00 -16.61 -19.58
N SER A 67 -4.21 -16.51 -18.51
CA SER A 67 -2.79 -16.85 -18.51
C SER A 67 -2.62 -18.37 -18.50
N PRO A 68 -1.83 -18.97 -19.43
CA PRO A 68 -1.55 -20.40 -19.41
C PRO A 68 -0.98 -20.89 -18.07
N TYR A 69 -0.21 -20.04 -17.39
CA TYR A 69 0.35 -20.32 -16.07
C TYR A 69 -0.74 -20.40 -14.99
N LEU A 70 -1.68 -19.45 -14.97
CA LEU A 70 -2.73 -19.38 -13.95
C LEU A 70 -3.91 -20.33 -14.23
N LEU A 71 -4.02 -20.91 -15.43
CA LEU A 71 -4.96 -22.01 -15.68
C LEU A 71 -4.63 -23.25 -14.83
N LEU A 72 -3.34 -23.50 -14.56
CA LEU A 72 -2.89 -24.61 -13.71
C LEU A 72 -2.90 -24.27 -12.22
N GLN A 73 -2.73 -22.99 -11.89
CA GLN A 73 -2.69 -22.49 -10.52
C GLN A 73 -3.48 -21.17 -10.42
N PRO A 74 -4.82 -21.24 -10.40
CA PRO A 74 -5.64 -20.04 -10.34
C PRO A 74 -5.49 -19.32 -8.99
N ILE A 75 -5.55 -18.00 -9.03
CA ILE A 75 -5.39 -17.16 -7.83
C ILE A 75 -6.76 -16.88 -7.22
N ARG A 76 -6.87 -17.01 -5.89
CA ARG A 76 -8.10 -16.69 -5.15
C ARG A 76 -8.28 -15.18 -5.14
N LYS A 77 -9.38 -14.70 -5.69
CA LYS A 77 -9.73 -13.29 -5.82
C LYS A 77 -11.00 -13.01 -5.03
N GLU A 78 -11.00 -11.90 -4.31
CA GLU A 78 -12.17 -11.31 -3.66
C GLU A 78 -12.30 -9.87 -4.17
N ILE A 79 -13.46 -9.53 -4.72
CA ILE A 79 -13.74 -8.14 -5.11
C ILE A 79 -14.17 -7.40 -3.85
N ILE A 80 -13.39 -6.39 -3.47
CA ILE A 80 -13.64 -5.57 -2.29
C ILE A 80 -14.51 -4.37 -2.65
N HIS A 81 -14.28 -3.77 -3.81
CA HIS A 81 -15.01 -2.61 -4.30
C HIS A 81 -15.07 -2.60 -5.82
N LEU A 82 -16.14 -2.04 -6.38
CA LEU A 82 -16.35 -1.96 -7.83
C LEU A 82 -15.89 -0.63 -8.43
N GLU A 83 -16.13 0.48 -7.72
CA GLU A 83 -15.82 1.84 -8.19
C GLU A 83 -15.41 2.74 -7.00
N PRO A 84 -14.11 2.84 -6.69
CA PRO A 84 -12.97 2.39 -7.47
C PRO A 84 -12.88 0.86 -7.42
N TYR A 85 -12.35 0.26 -8.48
CA TYR A 85 -12.16 -1.18 -8.52
C TYR A 85 -11.02 -1.56 -7.58
N VAL A 86 -11.33 -2.35 -6.55
CA VAL A 86 -10.36 -2.87 -5.59
C VAL A 86 -10.57 -4.37 -5.42
N ALA A 87 -9.51 -5.13 -5.62
CA ALA A 87 -9.52 -6.58 -5.49
C ALA A 87 -8.42 -7.05 -4.53
N LEU A 88 -8.75 -8.05 -3.71
CA LEU A 88 -7.84 -8.75 -2.84
C LEU A 88 -7.56 -10.14 -3.40
N TYR A 89 -6.28 -10.44 -3.58
CA TYR A 89 -5.77 -11.73 -4.04
C TYR A 89 -5.18 -12.50 -2.87
N HIS A 90 -5.91 -13.50 -2.38
CA HIS A 90 -5.53 -14.29 -1.22
C HIS A 90 -4.38 -15.25 -1.55
N ASP A 91 -3.51 -15.50 -0.57
CA ASP A 91 -2.37 -16.43 -0.68
C ASP A 91 -1.48 -16.14 -1.91
N PHE A 92 -1.31 -14.86 -2.26
CA PHE A 92 -0.58 -14.45 -3.47
C PHE A 92 0.93 -14.75 -3.39
N VAL A 93 1.51 -14.61 -2.19
CA VAL A 93 2.87 -15.07 -1.88
C VAL A 93 2.83 -16.17 -0.82
N SER A 94 3.84 -17.02 -0.79
CA SER A 94 4.01 -17.95 0.33
C SER A 94 4.66 -17.26 1.54
N ASP A 95 4.60 -17.90 2.71
CA ASP A 95 5.33 -17.43 3.89
C ASP A 95 6.84 -17.33 3.64
N SER A 96 7.41 -18.26 2.86
CA SER A 96 8.85 -18.25 2.54
C SER A 96 9.21 -17.13 1.57
N GLU A 97 8.36 -16.85 0.58
CA GLU A 97 8.52 -15.69 -0.31
C GLU A 97 8.41 -14.38 0.48
N ALA A 98 7.39 -14.23 1.32
CA ALA A 98 7.21 -13.05 2.15
C ALA A 98 8.38 -12.83 3.12
N GLN A 99 8.89 -13.88 3.76
CA GLN A 99 10.10 -13.82 4.57
C GLN A 99 11.32 -13.39 3.76
N LYS A 100 11.55 -14.03 2.60
CA LYS A 100 12.70 -13.73 1.74
C LYS A 100 12.69 -12.27 1.27
N ILE A 101 11.54 -11.73 0.87
CA ILE A 101 11.41 -10.32 0.47
C ILE A 101 11.81 -9.38 1.63
N ARG A 102 11.37 -9.67 2.86
CA ARG A 102 11.74 -8.88 4.04
C ARG A 102 13.24 -8.94 4.33
N GLU A 103 13.84 -10.13 4.30
CA GLU A 103 15.27 -10.34 4.52
C GLU A 103 16.13 -9.62 3.47
N LEU A 104 15.71 -9.63 2.19
CA LEU A 104 16.39 -8.89 1.13
C LEU A 104 16.32 -7.37 1.33
N ALA A 105 15.22 -6.86 1.88
CA ALA A 105 14.99 -5.43 2.10
C ALA A 105 15.63 -4.89 3.38
N GLU A 106 15.70 -5.68 4.45
CA GLU A 106 16.12 -5.26 5.79
C GLU A 106 17.44 -4.48 5.83
N PRO A 107 18.52 -4.89 5.13
CA PRO A 107 19.80 -4.16 5.14
C PRO A 107 19.72 -2.76 4.52
N TRP A 108 18.71 -2.51 3.68
CA TRP A 108 18.55 -1.30 2.88
C TRP A 108 17.44 -0.39 3.38
N LEU A 109 16.73 -0.78 4.45
CA LEU A 109 15.63 0.01 5.00
C LEU A 109 16.14 1.34 5.54
N GLN A 110 15.69 2.42 4.91
CA GLN A 110 15.92 3.79 5.36
C GLN A 110 14.59 4.46 5.66
N ARG A 111 14.60 5.50 6.50
CA ARG A 111 13.39 6.27 6.77
C ARG A 111 12.80 6.77 5.45
N SER A 112 11.52 6.50 5.21
CA SER A 112 10.86 6.86 3.96
C SER A 112 10.80 8.38 3.78
N VAL A 113 11.01 8.83 2.55
CA VAL A 113 10.91 10.22 2.13
C VAL A 113 9.73 10.37 1.17
N VAL A 114 9.10 11.53 1.16
CA VAL A 114 8.02 11.86 0.21
C VAL A 114 8.52 12.91 -0.77
N ALA A 115 8.11 12.80 -2.03
CA ALA A 115 8.40 13.80 -3.04
C ALA A 115 7.51 15.05 -2.81
N SER A 116 8.12 16.16 -2.42
CA SER A 116 7.45 17.45 -2.27
C SER A 116 8.09 18.46 -3.23
N GLY A 117 7.52 18.57 -4.43
CA GLY A 117 8.13 19.36 -5.52
C GLY A 117 9.45 18.74 -5.99
N GLU A 118 10.54 19.52 -5.96
CA GLU A 118 11.87 19.07 -6.46
C GLU A 118 12.73 18.35 -5.41
N LYS A 119 12.33 18.35 -4.13
CA LYS A 119 13.11 17.76 -3.04
C LYS A 119 12.39 16.55 -2.44
N GLN A 120 13.16 15.49 -2.18
CA GLN A 120 12.74 14.41 -1.30
C GLN A 120 13.00 14.84 0.15
N LEU A 121 11.94 14.97 0.96
CA LEU A 121 12.04 15.41 2.34
C LEU A 121 11.52 14.34 3.29
N GLN A 122 12.13 14.27 4.47
CA GLN A 122 11.55 13.56 5.61
C GLN A 122 10.40 14.41 6.12
N VAL A 123 9.23 13.80 6.27
CA VAL A 123 8.00 14.48 6.64
C VAL A 123 7.35 13.77 7.81
N GLU A 124 6.65 14.51 8.67
CA GLU A 124 6.02 13.96 9.87
C GLU A 124 4.83 13.04 9.54
N TYR A 125 4.22 13.21 8.36
CA TYR A 125 3.03 12.49 7.91
C TYR A 125 3.25 11.07 7.33
N ARG A 126 4.52 10.63 7.23
CA ARG A 126 4.86 9.24 6.86
C ARG A 126 5.88 8.69 7.83
N ILE A 127 5.43 7.77 8.68
CA ILE A 127 6.27 7.13 9.70
C ILE A 127 6.52 5.69 9.26
N SER A 128 7.44 5.53 8.31
CA SER A 128 7.84 4.22 7.79
C SER A 128 9.32 4.17 7.42
N LYS A 129 9.83 2.95 7.22
CA LYS A 129 11.10 2.71 6.53
C LYS A 129 10.83 2.02 5.20
N SER A 130 11.60 2.33 4.17
CA SER A 130 11.46 1.72 2.85
C SER A 130 12.80 1.37 2.22
N ALA A 131 12.78 0.34 1.38
CA ALA A 131 13.86 -0.09 0.51
C ALA A 131 13.32 -0.40 -0.89
N TRP A 132 14.18 -0.38 -1.89
CA TRP A 132 13.83 -0.74 -3.27
C TRP A 132 14.63 -1.96 -3.69
N LEU A 133 13.93 -3.00 -4.14
CA LEU A 133 14.55 -4.24 -4.60
C LEU A 133 14.44 -4.34 -6.12
N LYS A 134 15.60 -4.40 -6.77
CA LYS A 134 15.69 -4.72 -8.20
C LYS A 134 15.52 -6.22 -8.42
N ASP A 135 15.00 -6.58 -9.57
CA ASP A 135 14.91 -7.96 -10.06
C ASP A 135 16.26 -8.69 -10.07
N THR A 136 17.37 -7.98 -10.28
CA THR A 136 18.73 -8.53 -10.25
C THR A 136 19.20 -9.01 -8.87
N VAL A 137 18.47 -8.69 -7.81
CA VAL A 137 18.86 -9.04 -6.42
C VAL A 137 18.64 -10.52 -6.13
N ASP A 138 17.54 -11.09 -6.62
CA ASP A 138 17.18 -12.49 -6.37
C ASP A 138 16.22 -13.01 -7.46
N PRO A 139 16.44 -14.20 -8.05
CA PRO A 139 15.56 -14.78 -9.08
C PRO A 139 14.08 -14.93 -8.65
N MET A 140 13.81 -15.01 -7.35
CA MET A 140 12.44 -15.05 -6.83
C MET A 140 11.68 -13.76 -7.20
N LEU A 141 12.34 -12.60 -7.25
CA LEU A 141 11.70 -11.34 -7.62
C LEU A 141 11.28 -11.32 -9.11
N VAL A 142 12.05 -11.96 -9.99
CA VAL A 142 11.67 -12.15 -11.40
C VAL A 142 10.42 -13.03 -11.50
N THR A 143 10.37 -14.09 -10.70
CA THR A 143 9.20 -15.00 -10.65
C THR A 143 7.96 -14.28 -10.11
N LEU A 144 8.14 -13.44 -9.10
CA LEU A 144 7.09 -12.58 -8.56
C LEU A 144 6.55 -11.63 -9.62
N ASP A 145 7.42 -10.94 -10.36
CA ASP A 145 7.03 -10.03 -11.44
C ASP A 145 6.26 -10.77 -12.55
N HIS A 146 6.69 -11.97 -12.95
CA HIS A 146 5.93 -12.78 -13.90
C HIS A 146 4.53 -13.16 -13.37
N ARG A 147 4.40 -13.45 -12.07
CA ARG A 147 3.11 -13.74 -11.44
C ARG A 147 2.20 -12.51 -11.43
N ILE A 148 2.74 -11.33 -11.10
CA ILE A 148 1.98 -10.06 -11.15
C ILE A 148 1.53 -9.76 -12.58
N ALA A 149 2.42 -9.91 -13.58
CA ALA A 149 2.07 -9.69 -14.98
C ALA A 149 1.00 -10.67 -15.47
N ALA A 150 1.13 -11.96 -15.14
CA ALA A 150 0.14 -12.97 -15.49
C ALA A 150 -1.24 -12.66 -14.89
N LEU A 151 -1.28 -12.20 -13.63
CA LEU A 151 -2.52 -11.90 -12.92
C LEU A 151 -3.19 -10.61 -13.39
N THR A 152 -2.40 -9.55 -13.60
CA THR A 152 -2.92 -8.21 -13.94
C THR A 152 -3.11 -8.00 -15.44
N GLY A 153 -2.41 -8.77 -16.27
CA GLY A 153 -2.35 -8.58 -17.72
C GLY A 153 -1.47 -7.40 -18.15
N LEU A 154 -0.80 -6.75 -17.21
CA LEU A 154 0.01 -5.56 -17.43
C LEU A 154 1.49 -5.90 -17.60
N ASP A 155 2.22 -5.02 -18.28
CA ASP A 155 3.68 -5.07 -18.31
C ASP A 155 4.24 -4.53 -17.00
N VAL A 156 4.99 -5.36 -16.28
CA VAL A 156 5.59 -4.99 -14.99
C VAL A 156 7.11 -4.97 -15.02
N GLN A 157 7.69 -5.02 -16.21
CA GLN A 157 9.13 -4.89 -16.41
C GLN A 157 9.52 -3.41 -16.54
N PRO A 158 10.71 -3.00 -16.07
CA PRO A 158 11.22 -1.66 -16.32
C PRO A 158 11.30 -1.36 -17.84
N PRO A 159 10.93 -0.16 -18.31
CA PRO A 159 10.54 1.03 -17.53
C PRO A 159 9.03 1.13 -17.24
N TYR A 160 8.23 0.12 -17.57
CA TYR A 160 6.76 0.14 -17.47
C TYR A 160 6.23 -0.12 -16.07
N ALA A 161 7.09 -0.55 -15.15
CA ALA A 161 6.81 -0.54 -13.72
C ALA A 161 8.05 -0.21 -12.91
N GLU A 162 7.83 0.28 -11.71
CA GLU A 162 8.89 0.56 -10.75
C GLU A 162 9.44 -0.73 -10.12
N TYR A 163 10.63 -0.64 -9.55
CA TYR A 163 11.19 -1.71 -8.73
C TYR A 163 10.31 -1.96 -7.49
N LEU A 164 10.40 -3.14 -6.91
CA LEU A 164 9.57 -3.51 -5.76
C LEU A 164 9.97 -2.63 -4.55
N GLN A 165 9.05 -1.78 -4.09
CA GLN A 165 9.27 -0.99 -2.88
C GLN A 165 8.79 -1.79 -1.67
N VAL A 166 9.71 -2.18 -0.79
CA VAL A 166 9.38 -2.82 0.48
C VAL A 166 9.30 -1.77 1.57
N VAL A 167 8.23 -1.76 2.35
CA VAL A 167 7.96 -0.77 3.39
C VAL A 167 7.63 -1.47 4.71
N ASN A 168 8.20 -0.95 5.79
CA ASN A 168 7.95 -1.36 7.17
C ASN A 168 7.31 -0.21 7.97
N TYR A 169 6.20 -0.52 8.66
CA TYR A 169 5.54 0.34 9.64
C TYR A 169 5.53 -0.39 11.00
N GLY A 170 6.35 0.09 11.93
CA GLY A 170 6.28 -0.33 13.33
C GLY A 170 5.08 0.28 14.05
N ILE A 171 5.02 0.13 15.37
CA ILE A 171 3.95 0.68 16.23
C ILE A 171 3.80 2.20 16.00
N GLY A 172 2.57 2.64 15.76
CA GLY A 172 2.21 4.02 15.41
C GLY A 172 2.58 4.45 13.99
N GLY A 173 3.31 3.59 13.26
CA GLY A 173 3.66 3.79 11.86
C GLY A 173 2.40 3.86 11.00
N HIS A 174 2.34 4.89 10.16
CA HIS A 174 1.21 5.17 9.28
C HIS A 174 1.70 5.93 8.04
N TYR A 175 0.79 6.06 7.09
CA TYR A 175 0.97 6.95 5.94
C TYR A 175 -0.31 7.74 5.75
N GLU A 176 -0.21 9.06 5.85
CA GLU A 176 -1.33 9.97 5.62
C GLU A 176 -1.97 9.82 4.22
N PRO A 177 -3.22 10.27 4.08
CA PRO A 177 -3.95 10.30 2.81
C PRO A 177 -3.13 10.81 1.62
N HIS A 178 -3.00 9.99 0.58
CA HIS A 178 -2.27 10.32 -0.63
C HIS A 178 -2.84 9.59 -1.85
N PHE A 179 -2.42 10.06 -3.02
CA PHE A 179 -2.59 9.37 -4.29
C PHE A 179 -1.27 8.72 -4.70
N ASP A 180 -1.37 7.56 -5.35
CA ASP A 180 -0.21 6.96 -6.00
C ASP A 180 0.05 7.58 -7.36
N HIS A 181 -0.98 8.07 -8.06
CA HIS A 181 -0.83 8.82 -9.30
C HIS A 181 -0.39 10.26 -9.06
N ALA A 182 0.24 10.87 -10.06
CA ALA A 182 0.56 12.29 -10.10
C ALA A 182 -0.72 13.14 -10.20
N THR A 183 -0.89 14.09 -9.28
CA THR A 183 -2.01 15.04 -9.25
C THR A 183 -1.64 16.43 -9.80
N SER A 184 -0.40 16.61 -10.25
CA SER A 184 0.11 17.86 -10.81
C SER A 184 1.02 17.56 -12.01
N PRO A 185 0.94 18.35 -13.10
CA PRO A 185 1.86 18.25 -14.24
C PRO A 185 3.34 18.41 -13.87
N SER A 186 3.63 19.08 -12.75
CA SER A 186 5.00 19.27 -12.24
C SER A 186 5.52 18.09 -11.42
N SER A 187 4.73 17.02 -11.26
CA SER A 187 5.13 15.84 -10.49
C SER A 187 6.43 15.23 -11.02
N PRO A 188 7.37 14.85 -10.13
CA PRO A 188 8.59 14.13 -10.52
C PRO A 188 8.32 12.83 -11.28
N LEU A 189 7.14 12.20 -11.12
CA LEU A 189 6.76 11.00 -11.86
C LEU A 189 6.85 11.20 -13.37
N TYR A 190 6.41 12.35 -13.89
CA TYR A 190 6.47 12.64 -15.32
C TYR A 190 7.91 12.77 -15.85
N ARG A 191 8.91 12.99 -14.99
CA ARG A 191 10.33 13.00 -15.39
C ARG A 191 10.85 11.61 -15.76
N MET A 192 10.17 10.54 -15.35
CA MET A 192 10.55 9.16 -15.63
C MET A 192 10.28 8.75 -17.09
N LYS A 193 9.50 9.55 -17.85
CA LYS A 193 9.09 9.26 -19.25
C LYS A 193 8.32 7.94 -19.43
N SER A 194 7.90 7.30 -18.34
CA SER A 194 7.02 6.13 -18.31
C SER A 194 5.55 6.50 -18.13
N GLY A 195 5.23 7.79 -18.02
CA GLY A 195 3.87 8.28 -17.77
C GLY A 195 3.49 8.16 -16.29
N ASN A 196 2.21 8.36 -16.00
CA ASN A 196 1.66 8.28 -14.66
C ASN A 196 1.52 6.81 -14.20
N ARG A 197 1.33 6.59 -12.90
CA ARG A 197 1.09 5.25 -12.34
C ARG A 197 -0.36 4.87 -12.59
N VAL A 198 -0.58 3.88 -13.44
CA VAL A 198 -1.92 3.40 -13.84
C VAL A 198 -2.55 2.49 -12.80
N ALA A 199 -1.74 1.73 -12.06
CA ALA A 199 -2.20 0.76 -11.08
C ALA A 199 -1.21 0.58 -9.95
N THR A 200 -1.72 0.15 -8.80
CA THR A 200 -0.91 -0.27 -7.66
C THR A 200 -1.22 -1.72 -7.32
N PHE A 201 -0.16 -2.49 -7.14
CA PHE A 201 -0.22 -3.86 -6.65
C PHE A 201 0.58 -3.94 -5.34
N MET A 202 -0.11 -4.04 -4.21
CA MET A 202 0.49 -4.01 -2.87
C MET A 202 0.34 -5.36 -2.18
N ILE A 203 1.44 -5.96 -1.78
CA ILE A 203 1.48 -7.27 -1.11
C ILE A 203 1.65 -7.08 0.40
N TYR A 204 0.82 -7.71 1.22
CA TYR A 204 1.01 -7.78 2.66
C TYR A 204 2.02 -8.89 3.00
N LEU A 205 3.18 -8.53 3.55
CA LEU A 205 4.28 -9.45 3.86
C LEU A 205 4.31 -9.91 5.33
N SER A 206 3.44 -9.35 6.17
CA SER A 206 3.27 -9.74 7.57
C SER A 206 1.80 -9.67 7.98
N SER A 207 1.46 -10.37 9.05
CA SER A 207 0.21 -10.13 9.79
C SER A 207 0.36 -8.91 10.69
N VAL A 208 -0.76 -8.27 11.01
CA VAL A 208 -0.85 -7.19 12.00
C VAL A 208 -2.00 -7.56 12.94
N GLU A 209 -1.72 -7.59 14.24
CA GLU A 209 -2.69 -7.98 15.25
C GLU A 209 -3.78 -6.92 15.44
N ALA A 210 -3.42 -5.64 15.37
CA ALA A 210 -4.38 -4.53 15.45
C ALA A 210 -3.92 -3.28 14.69
N GLY A 211 -4.88 -2.62 14.02
CA GLY A 211 -4.62 -1.44 13.19
C GLY A 211 -4.03 -1.80 11.83
N GLY A 212 -3.30 -0.86 11.21
CA GLY A 212 -2.57 -1.12 9.97
C GLY A 212 -3.42 -1.31 8.71
N ALA A 213 -4.75 -1.15 8.77
CA ALA A 213 -5.62 -1.23 7.60
C ALA A 213 -5.22 -0.24 6.49
N THR A 214 -5.68 -0.50 5.26
CA THR A 214 -5.55 0.41 4.13
C THR A 214 -6.91 1.08 3.91
N ALA A 215 -7.01 2.37 4.19
CA ALA A 215 -8.27 3.13 4.12
C ALA A 215 -8.37 3.85 2.77
N PHE A 216 -9.48 3.68 2.06
CA PHE A 216 -9.86 4.43 0.85
C PHE A 216 -10.91 5.46 1.24
N ILE A 217 -10.52 6.72 1.20
CA ILE A 217 -11.16 7.74 2.04
C ILE A 217 -12.41 8.30 1.38
N TYR A 218 -12.35 8.64 0.08
CA TYR A 218 -13.54 9.10 -0.64
C TYR A 218 -14.49 7.95 -0.97
N ALA A 219 -13.95 6.76 -1.28
CA ALA A 219 -14.75 5.54 -1.41
C ALA A 219 -15.33 5.02 -0.08
N ASN A 220 -14.92 5.60 1.06
CA ASN A 220 -15.45 5.34 2.39
C ASN A 220 -15.41 3.85 2.81
N PHE A 221 -14.29 3.18 2.59
CA PHE A 221 -14.06 1.82 3.09
C PHE A 221 -12.61 1.59 3.50
N SER A 222 -12.36 0.49 4.21
CA SER A 222 -11.01 0.09 4.62
C SER A 222 -10.79 -1.41 4.44
N VAL A 223 -9.60 -1.78 3.99
CA VAL A 223 -9.20 -3.18 3.84
C VAL A 223 -8.27 -3.58 4.98
N PRO A 224 -8.60 -4.63 5.76
CA PRO A 224 -7.71 -5.11 6.81
C PRO A 224 -6.41 -5.68 6.24
N VAL A 225 -5.39 -5.81 7.09
CA VAL A 225 -4.15 -6.49 6.69
C VAL A 225 -4.42 -7.99 6.61
N VAL A 226 -4.31 -8.56 5.41
CA VAL A 226 -4.45 -9.99 5.18
C VAL A 226 -3.08 -10.53 4.78
N LYS A 227 -2.42 -11.21 5.72
CA LYS A 227 -1.06 -11.73 5.51
C LYS A 227 -0.99 -12.52 4.21
N ASN A 228 0.08 -12.31 3.44
CA ASN A 228 0.37 -12.97 2.17
C ASN A 228 -0.59 -12.66 1.01
N ALA A 229 -1.65 -11.88 1.25
CA ALA A 229 -2.53 -11.43 0.19
C ALA A 229 -1.94 -10.20 -0.52
N ALA A 230 -2.40 -9.96 -1.74
CA ALA A 230 -2.10 -8.76 -2.50
C ALA A 230 -3.36 -7.95 -2.78
N LEU A 231 -3.31 -6.65 -2.52
CA LEU A 231 -4.35 -5.69 -2.84
C LEU A 231 -4.02 -5.02 -4.17
N PHE A 232 -5.01 -4.91 -5.05
CA PHE A 232 -4.87 -4.27 -6.35
C PHE A 232 -5.97 -3.24 -6.56
N TRP A 233 -5.60 -2.10 -7.13
CA TRP A 233 -6.53 -1.09 -7.61
C TRP A 233 -5.95 -0.33 -8.81
N TRP A 234 -6.86 0.24 -9.61
CA TRP A 234 -6.49 1.19 -10.66
C TRP A 234 -6.35 2.58 -10.05
N ASN A 235 -5.27 3.30 -10.36
CA ASN A 235 -5.08 4.68 -9.92
C ASN A 235 -5.65 5.70 -10.91
N LEU A 236 -5.85 5.27 -12.16
CA LEU A 236 -6.34 6.11 -13.25
C LEU A 236 -7.59 5.48 -13.85
N HIS A 237 -8.50 6.32 -14.32
CA HIS A 237 -9.54 5.95 -15.27
C HIS A 237 -8.92 5.44 -16.59
N ARG A 238 -9.72 4.83 -17.47
CA ARG A 238 -9.26 4.41 -18.81
C ARG A 238 -8.96 5.60 -19.72
N SER A 239 -9.51 6.77 -19.41
CA SER A 239 -9.16 8.07 -19.99
C SER A 239 -7.73 8.51 -19.68
N GLY A 240 -7.12 7.95 -18.64
CA GLY A 240 -5.80 8.36 -18.11
C GLY A 240 -5.89 9.42 -17.01
N GLU A 241 -7.09 9.93 -16.70
CA GLU A 241 -7.31 10.84 -15.58
C GLU A 241 -7.15 10.11 -14.24
N GLY A 242 -6.66 10.83 -13.23
CA GLY A 242 -6.50 10.29 -11.88
C GLY A 242 -7.84 10.00 -11.23
N ASP A 243 -8.02 8.78 -10.72
CA ASP A 243 -9.24 8.38 -10.02
C ASP A 243 -9.21 8.95 -8.59
N GLY A 244 -10.07 9.93 -8.35
CA GLY A 244 -10.17 10.63 -7.06
C GLY A 244 -10.51 9.68 -5.91
N ASP A 245 -11.29 8.63 -6.15
CA ASP A 245 -11.74 7.73 -5.09
C ASP A 245 -10.64 6.79 -4.57
N THR A 246 -9.49 6.79 -5.26
CA THR A 246 -8.29 6.06 -4.86
C THR A 246 -7.44 6.80 -3.81
N LEU A 247 -7.90 7.96 -3.30
CA LEU A 247 -7.23 8.63 -2.18
C LEU A 247 -7.19 7.67 -0.98
N HIS A 248 -5.99 7.20 -0.65
CA HIS A 248 -5.82 6.14 0.33
C HIS A 248 -4.75 6.45 1.37
N ALA A 249 -4.80 5.72 2.48
CA ALA A 249 -3.90 5.90 3.61
C ALA A 249 -3.57 4.56 4.27
N GLY A 250 -2.41 4.49 4.91
CA GLY A 250 -2.09 3.44 5.86
C GLY A 250 -2.54 3.84 7.25
N CYS A 251 -3.49 3.12 7.83
CA CYS A 251 -3.90 3.33 9.22
C CYS A 251 -2.76 3.02 10.19
N PRO A 252 -2.71 3.67 11.37
CA PRO A 252 -1.68 3.40 12.37
C PRO A 252 -1.66 1.93 12.77
N VAL A 253 -0.47 1.35 12.84
CA VAL A 253 -0.27 0.02 13.45
C VAL A 253 -0.37 0.16 14.97
N LEU A 254 -1.31 -0.54 15.59
CA LEU A 254 -1.53 -0.49 17.04
C LEU A 254 -0.77 -1.61 17.75
N VAL A 255 -0.82 -2.82 17.18
CA VAL A 255 -0.11 -4.00 17.68
C VAL A 255 0.44 -4.76 16.48
N GLY A 256 1.73 -5.09 16.55
CA GLY A 256 2.44 -5.80 15.49
C GLY A 256 3.41 -4.92 14.71
N ASP A 257 3.77 -5.41 13.54
CA ASP A 257 4.72 -4.78 12.63
C ASP A 257 4.29 -5.03 11.18
N LYS A 258 3.83 -3.98 10.49
CA LYS A 258 3.26 -4.09 9.14
C LYS A 258 4.36 -4.00 8.10
N TRP A 259 4.51 -5.06 7.31
CA TRP A 259 5.35 -5.08 6.13
C TRP A 259 4.49 -5.16 4.88
N VAL A 260 4.79 -4.30 3.91
CA VAL A 260 4.16 -4.34 2.59
C VAL A 260 5.21 -4.24 1.49
N ALA A 261 4.89 -4.76 0.31
CA ALA A 261 5.65 -4.51 -0.91
C ALA A 261 4.75 -3.90 -1.98
N ASN A 262 5.12 -2.73 -2.50
CA ASN A 262 4.41 -2.04 -3.57
C ASN A 262 5.11 -2.29 -4.90
N LYS A 263 4.31 -2.65 -5.91
CA LYS A 263 4.68 -2.62 -7.32
C LYS A 263 3.78 -1.59 -8.00
N TRP A 264 4.37 -0.46 -8.39
CA TRP A 264 3.67 0.57 -9.15
C TRP A 264 3.88 0.35 -10.63
N ILE A 265 2.77 0.30 -11.36
CA ILE A 265 2.74 0.04 -12.80
C ILE A 265 2.41 1.35 -13.49
N HIS A 266 3.17 1.70 -14.52
CA HIS A 266 2.99 2.92 -15.30
C HIS A 266 2.07 2.70 -16.49
N GLU A 267 1.48 3.80 -17.00
CA GLU A 267 0.54 3.78 -18.12
C GLU A 267 1.21 3.50 -19.48
N HIS A 268 2.45 3.97 -19.71
CA HIS A 268 3.15 3.67 -20.96
C HIS A 268 3.47 2.17 -21.05
N GLY A 269 3.36 1.61 -22.25
CA GLY A 269 3.51 0.17 -22.49
C GLY A 269 2.24 -0.64 -22.20
N GLN A 270 1.16 0.00 -21.74
CA GLN A 270 -0.11 -0.66 -21.46
C GLN A 270 -1.18 -0.38 -22.53
N GLU A 271 -0.86 0.36 -23.60
CA GLU A 271 -1.82 0.91 -24.56
C GLU A 271 -2.69 -0.18 -25.21
N PHE A 272 -2.10 -1.34 -25.50
CA PHE A 272 -2.80 -2.48 -26.09
C PHE A 272 -3.30 -3.51 -25.06
N ARG A 273 -2.91 -3.34 -23.79
CA ARG A 273 -3.28 -4.22 -22.67
C ARG A 273 -4.48 -3.68 -21.90
N ARG A 274 -4.59 -2.35 -21.82
CA ARG A 274 -5.65 -1.59 -21.17
C ARG A 274 -6.18 -0.51 -22.12
N PRO A 275 -6.95 -0.87 -23.16
CA PRO A 275 -7.48 0.10 -24.10
C PRO A 275 -8.44 1.08 -23.41
N CYS A 276 -8.48 2.32 -23.93
CA CYS A 276 -9.47 3.33 -23.53
C CYS A 276 -10.90 2.80 -23.71
N GLY A 277 -11.81 3.24 -22.85
CA GLY A 277 -13.23 2.98 -23.01
C GLY A 277 -13.83 3.77 -24.17
N SER A 278 -15.06 3.42 -24.56
CA SER A 278 -15.85 4.25 -25.49
C SER A 278 -16.43 5.49 -24.81
N ASN A 279 -16.54 5.47 -23.49
CA ASN A 279 -16.91 6.62 -22.68
C ASN A 279 -15.64 7.39 -22.29
N PRO A 280 -15.54 8.69 -22.58
CA PRO A 280 -14.38 9.50 -22.21
C PRO A 280 -14.18 9.67 -20.70
N GLU A 281 -15.19 9.38 -19.88
CA GLU A 281 -15.13 9.46 -18.41
C GLU A 281 -14.78 8.11 -17.75
N ASP A 282 -14.70 7.01 -18.51
CA ASP A 282 -14.33 5.67 -18.00
C ASP A 282 -12.83 5.54 -17.73
#